data_AF-A0AAE7DNG3-F1
#
_entry.id   AF-A0AAE7DNG3-F1
#
_cell.length_a   1.000
_cell.length_b   1.000
_cell.length_c   1.000
_cell.angle_alpha   90.00
_cell.angle_beta   90.00
_cell.angle_gamma   90.00
#
_symmetry.space_group_name_H-M   'P 1'
#
loop_
_entity.id
_entity.type
_entity.pdbx_description
1 polymer ?
#
loop_
_entity_poly.entity_id
_entity_poly.type
_entity_poly.pdbx_seq_one_letter_code
_entity_poly.pdbx_strand_id
1 'polypeptide(L)' 'MAAQQELFYGLEDSAAILGWSVIELKDMASKSNESQSAFFMKICKMLNAEQDKLRVYAAEVKTGTIVRAKPE' A
#
# COMPACT_ATOMS: atom_id res chain seq x y z
N MET A 1 17.70 7.97 -13.48
CA MET A 1 17.76 6.56 -13.06
C MET A 1 17.64 6.44 -11.55
N ALA A 2 18.54 7.00 -10.74
CA ALA A 2 18.45 6.92 -9.27
C ALA A 2 17.11 7.46 -8.72
N ALA A 3 16.64 8.64 -9.15
CA ALA A 3 15.39 9.22 -8.68
C ALA A 3 14.13 8.40 -9.02
N GLN A 4 14.14 7.69 -10.16
CA GLN A 4 13.04 6.79 -10.56
C GLN A 4 13.08 5.48 -9.80
N GLN A 5 14.27 4.93 -9.55
CA GLN A 5 14.43 3.75 -8.70
C GLN A 5 14.00 4.04 -7.26
N GLU A 6 14.39 5.19 -6.73
CA GLU A 6 13.97 5.64 -5.40
C GLU A 6 12.44 5.80 -5.30
N LEU A 7 11.81 6.40 -6.32
CA LEU A 7 10.35 6.50 -6.37
C LEU A 7 9.69 5.13 -6.43
N PHE A 8 10.19 4.23 -7.29
CA PHE A 8 9.68 2.86 -7.40
C PHE A 8 9.75 2.13 -6.06
N TYR A 9 10.93 2.12 -5.43
CA TYR A 9 11.11 1.43 -4.15
C TYR A 9 10.31 2.08 -3.01
N GLY A 10 10.16 3.40 -3.00
CA GLY A 10 9.32 4.09 -2.02
C GLY A 10 7.84 3.72 -2.13
N LEU A 11 7.33 3.54 -3.35
CA LEU A 11 5.96 3.08 -3.58
C LEU A 11 5.76 1.62 -3.16
N GLU A 12 6.72 0.74 -3.51
CA GLU A 12 6.69 -0.67 -3.08
C GLU A 12 6.80 -0.81 -1.55
N ASP A 13 7.65 -0.03 -0.90
CA ASP A 13 7.80 -0.01 0.56
C ASP A 13 6.51 0.46 1.25
N SER A 14 5.91 1.55 0.76
CA SER A 14 4.61 2.03 1.24
C SER A 14 3.51 0.98 1.07
N ALA A 15 3.47 0.30 -0.08
CA ALA A 15 2.54 -0.79 -0.34
C ALA A 15 2.79 -1.99 0.59
N ALA A 16 4.05 -2.30 0.92
CA ALA A 16 4.40 -3.34 1.88
C ALA A 16 3.85 -2.97 3.26
N ILE A 17 4.12 -1.76 3.78
CA ILE A 17 3.64 -1.29 5.09
C ILE A 17 2.11 -1.42 5.21
N LEU A 18 1.36 -1.06 4.16
CA LEU A 18 -0.09 -1.27 4.13
C LEU A 18 -0.47 -2.76 4.23
N GLY A 19 0.25 -3.64 3.54
CA GLY A 19 0.07 -5.09 3.62
C GLY A 19 0.31 -5.64 5.02
N TRP A 20 1.38 -5.21 5.69
CA TRP A 20 1.63 -5.56 7.10
C TRP A 20 0.51 -5.06 8.00
N SER A 21 0.05 -3.83 7.81
CA SER A 21 -1.08 -3.26 8.58
C SER A 21 -2.36 -4.09 8.44
N VAL A 22 -2.65 -4.59 7.24
CA VAL A 22 -3.80 -5.49 6.98
C VAL A 22 -3.67 -6.81 7.72
N ILE A 23 -2.47 -7.39 7.83
CA ILE A 23 -2.23 -8.64 8.58
C ILE A 23 -2.53 -8.43 10.06
N GLU A 24 -1.97 -7.37 10.66
CA GLU A 24 -2.18 -7.03 12.07
C GLU A 24 -3.67 -6.75 12.36
N LEU A 25 -4.35 -6.01 11.48
CA LEU A 25 -5.77 -5.72 11.64
C LEU A 25 -6.65 -6.98 11.51
N LYS A 26 -6.28 -7.94 10.65
CA LYS A 26 -6.97 -9.23 10.58
C LYS A 26 -6.77 -10.06 11.84
N ASP A 27 -5.57 -10.06 12.42
CA ASP A 27 -5.31 -10.69 13.70
C ASP A 27 -6.16 -10.05 14.82
N MET A 28 -6.21 -8.72 14.90
CA MET A 28 -7.08 -8.01 15.83
C MET A 28 -8.57 -8.33 15.61
N ALA A 29 -9.02 -8.38 14.35
CA ALA A 29 -10.39 -8.73 14.00
C ALA A 29 -10.78 -10.15 14.46
N SER A 30 -9.84 -11.09 14.45
CA SER A 30 -10.07 -12.47 14.90
C SER A 30 -10.28 -12.59 16.42
N LYS A 31 -9.80 -11.60 17.18
CA LYS A 31 -9.86 -11.56 18.65
C LYS A 31 -10.97 -10.64 19.18
N SER A 32 -11.72 -10.01 18.28
CA SER A 32 -12.71 -8.97 18.60
C SER A 32 -14.15 -9.50 18.52
N ASN A 33 -15.10 -8.77 19.10
CA ASN A 33 -16.53 -9.04 18.88
C ASN A 33 -16.95 -8.73 17.43
N GLU A 34 -18.16 -9.16 17.06
CA GLU A 34 -18.67 -9.09 15.68
C GLU A 34 -18.64 -7.67 15.08
N SER A 35 -19.08 -6.66 15.83
CA SER A 35 -19.13 -5.27 15.33
C SER A 35 -17.74 -4.68 15.13
N GLN A 36 -16.82 -4.94 16.06
CA GLN A 36 -15.42 -4.51 15.95
C GLN A 36 -14.70 -5.26 14.83
N SER A 37 -14.93 -6.57 14.70
CA SER A 37 -14.39 -7.39 13.63
C SER A 37 -14.85 -6.87 12.26
N ALA A 38 -16.14 -6.57 12.10
CA ALA A 38 -16.67 -5.97 10.88
C ALA A 38 -16.04 -4.60 10.56
N PHE A 39 -15.78 -3.78 11.58
CA PHE A 39 -15.11 -2.49 11.42
C PHE A 39 -13.65 -2.66 10.97
N PHE A 40 -12.87 -3.55 11.59
CA PHE A 40 -11.50 -3.85 11.17
C PHE A 40 -11.45 -4.41 9.75
N MET A 41 -12.37 -5.29 9.38
CA MET A 41 -12.46 -5.82 8.02
C MET A 41 -12.78 -4.73 6.99
N LYS A 42 -13.59 -3.73 7.34
CA LYS A 42 -13.83 -2.55 6.50
C LYS A 42 -12.55 -1.75 6.29
N ILE A 43 -11.76 -1.52 7.34
CA ILE A 43 -10.46 -0.85 7.24
C ILE A 43 -9.51 -1.67 6.36
N CYS A 44 -9.41 -2.99 6.57
CA CYS A 44 -8.59 -3.87 5.73
C CYS A 44 -8.95 -3.74 4.24
N LYS A 45 -10.25 -3.64 3.90
CA LYS A 45 -10.69 -3.43 2.52
C LYS A 45 -10.19 -2.10 1.94
N MET A 46 -10.24 -1.02 2.72
CA MET A 46 -9.74 0.29 2.30
C MET A 46 -8.22 0.28 2.10
N LEU A 47 -7.48 -0.32 3.03
CA LEU A 47 -6.02 -0.41 2.95
C LEU A 47 -5.55 -1.27 1.77
N ASN A 48 -6.22 -2.40 1.50
CA ASN A 48 -5.90 -3.21 0.32
C ASN A 48 -6.15 -2.43 -0.98
N ALA A 49 -7.23 -1.65 -1.06
CA ALA A 49 -7.50 -0.83 -2.24
C ALA A 49 -6.41 0.24 -2.47
N GLU A 50 -5.90 0.86 -1.41
CA GLU A 50 -4.78 1.79 -1.52
C GLU A 50 -3.45 1.07 -1.83
N GLN A 51 -3.22 -0.10 -1.24
CA GLN A 51 -2.05 -0.94 -1.54
C GLN A 51 -2.00 -1.30 -3.03
N ASP A 52 -3.12 -1.72 -3.61
CA ASP A 52 -3.20 -2.08 -5.03
C ASP A 52 -2.93 -0.87 -5.93
N LYS A 53 -3.45 0.31 -5.60
CA LYS A 53 -3.14 1.56 -6.33
C LYS A 53 -1.65 1.87 -6.30
N LEU A 54 -1.00 1.77 -5.13
CA LEU A 54 0.44 2.03 -5.00
C LEU A 54 1.27 1.06 -5.84
N ARG A 55 0.89 -0.22 -5.88
CA ARG A 55 1.55 -1.23 -6.75
C ARG A 55 1.37 -0.92 -8.24
N VAL A 56 0.20 -0.44 -8.64
CA VAL A 56 -0.02 0.02 -10.02
C VAL A 56 0.91 1.20 -10.34
N TYR A 57 1.00 2.20 -9.47
CA TYR A 57 1.92 3.32 -9.68
C TYR A 57 3.39 2.89 -9.70
N ALA A 58 3.78 1.93 -8.86
CA ALA A 58 5.13 1.37 -8.90
C ALA A 58 5.40 0.70 -10.26
N ALA A 59 4.46 -0.08 -10.78
CA ALA A 59 4.57 -0.67 -12.12
C ALA A 59 4.64 0.41 -13.23
N GLU A 60 3.87 1.48 -13.12
CA GLU A 60 3.92 2.62 -14.04
C GLU A 60 5.26 3.36 -13.99
N VAL A 61 5.86 3.53 -12.82
CA VAL A 61 7.22 4.08 -12.67
C VAL A 61 8.25 3.15 -13.29
N LYS A 62 8.13 1.84 -13.06
CA LYS A 62 9.03 0.82 -13.62
C LYS A 62 8.98 0.77 -15.14
N THR A 63 7.81 0.99 -15.74
CA THR A 63 7.61 1.05 -17.20
C THR A 63 7.96 2.42 -17.80
N GLY A 64 8.26 3.42 -16.98
CA GLY A 64 8.57 4.78 -17.42
C GLY A 64 7.33 5.61 -17.79
N THR A 65 6.12 5.13 -17.48
CA THR A 65 4.86 5.84 -17.68
C THR A 65 4.72 7.01 -16.71
N ILE A 66 5.13 6.81 -15.45
CA ILE A 66 5.30 7.89 -14.45
C ILE A 66 6.79 8.17 -14.29
N VAL A 67 7.18 9.44 -14.38
CA VAL A 67 8.56 9.87 -14.16
C VAL A 67 8.61 10.95 -13.08
N ARG A 68 9.50 10.78 -12.10
CA ARG A 68 9.81 11.84 -11.15
C ARG A 68 10.60 12.93 -11.88
N ALA A 69 10.04 14.13 -11.96
CA ALA A 69 10.80 15.30 -12.40
C ALA A 69 11.98 15.51 -11.44
N LYS A 70 13.13 15.94 -11.98
CA LYS A 70 14.21 16.42 -11.10
C LYS A 70 13.71 17.70 -10.42
N PRO A 71 13.88 17.86 -9.09
CA PRO A 71 13.77 19.18 -8.50
C PRO A 71 14.80 20.09 -9.18
N GLU A 72 14.39 21.31 -9.54
CA GLU A 72 15.26 22.37 -10.08
C GLU A 72 16.33 22.78 -9.08
#